data_AF-A0A967D3N8-F1
#
_entry.id   AF-A0A967D3N8-F1
#
_cell.length_a   1.000
_cell.length_b   1.000
_cell.length_c   1.000
_cell.angle_alpha   90.00
_cell.angle_beta   90.00
_cell.angle_gamma   90.00
#
_symmetry.space_group_name_H-M   'P 1'
#
loop_
_entity.id
_entity.type
_entity.pdbx_description
1 polymer ?
#
loop_
_entity_poly.entity_id
_entity_poly.type
_entity_poly.pdbx_seq_one_letter_code
_entity_poly.pdbx_strand_id
1 'polypeptide(L)'
;MPDKLDKRVIVEPLLSMGYLSLIWIPVALGNFVTREVVLEGMIQHKKGLRELVAGVSVGAIGGAGLALLIWLLDTRDLSDPLVNWNDALLEVLSFGEGVGYGAIFWILASAGLGLAGGALHLLPAIANRLLLAISLTIVLTASLESALDDISEGFRLEWLFEALFEKKGGLSVQGAIIL
;
A
#
# COMPACT_ATOMS: atom_id res chain seq x y z
N MET A 1 8.95 13.89 7.73
CA MET A 1 7.93 12.90 8.18
C MET A 1 7.96 11.57 7.40
N PRO A 2 8.32 11.49 6.10
CA PRO A 2 8.55 10.20 5.42
C PRO A 2 9.56 9.32 6.19
N ASP A 3 10.65 9.93 6.66
CA ASP A 3 11.72 9.24 7.41
C ASP A 3 11.27 8.63 8.76
N LYS A 4 10.08 8.97 9.27
CA LYS A 4 9.53 8.35 10.49
C LYS A 4 8.57 7.21 10.18
N LEU A 5 7.83 7.28 9.08
CA LEU A 5 6.93 6.21 8.64
C LEU A 5 7.67 5.08 7.93
N ASP A 6 8.76 5.39 7.24
CA ASP A 6 9.60 4.38 6.59
C ASP A 6 10.36 3.54 7.61
N LYS A 7 10.66 4.12 8.78
CA LYS A 7 11.22 3.38 9.93
C LYS A 7 10.26 2.36 10.54
N ARG A 8 8.95 2.48 10.29
CA ARG A 8 7.97 1.53 10.81
C ARG A 8 7.75 0.44 9.78
N VAL A 9 8.54 -0.62 9.90
CA VAL A 9 8.50 -1.77 9.00
C VAL A 9 7.29 -2.64 9.31
N ILE A 10 6.58 -3.09 8.27
CA ILE A 10 5.47 -4.05 8.38
C ILE A 10 5.98 -5.45 8.11
N VAL A 11 6.70 -5.63 6.98
CA VAL A 11 7.38 -6.89 6.63
C VAL A 11 8.82 -6.55 6.25
N GLU A 12 9.80 -7.03 6.99
CA GLU A 12 11.21 -6.75 6.72
C GLU A 12 11.74 -7.66 5.60
N PRO A 13 12.49 -7.15 4.59
CA PRO A 13 12.74 -5.74 4.24
C PRO A 13 11.77 -5.20 3.17
N LEU A 14 10.66 -5.91 2.91
CA LEU A 14 9.83 -5.73 1.72
C LEU A 14 8.84 -4.56 1.80
N LEU A 15 8.30 -4.26 2.98
CA LEU A 15 7.16 -3.36 3.11
C LEU A 15 7.25 -2.53 4.39
N SER A 16 7.44 -1.21 4.23
CA SER A 16 7.27 -0.24 5.31
C SER A 16 5.85 0.32 5.35
N MET A 17 5.47 0.90 6.49
CA MET A 17 4.19 1.59 6.65
C MET A 17 4.10 2.84 5.76
N GLY A 18 5.24 3.49 5.49
CA GLY A 18 5.36 4.56 4.51
C GLY A 18 4.98 4.10 3.10
N TYR A 19 5.61 3.03 2.60
CA TYR A 19 5.27 2.48 1.28
C TYR A 19 3.85 1.93 1.22
N LEU A 20 3.36 1.26 2.27
CA LEU A 20 1.99 0.79 2.33
C LEU A 20 1.02 1.95 2.10
N SER A 21 1.23 3.09 2.76
CA SER A 21 0.39 4.29 2.65
C SER A 21 0.22 4.81 1.22
N LEU A 22 1.24 4.59 0.38
CA LEU A 22 1.24 4.97 -1.04
C LEU A 22 0.61 3.88 -1.92
N ILE A 23 0.81 2.61 -1.58
CA ILE A 23 0.39 1.46 -2.39
C ILE A 23 -1.11 1.17 -2.24
N TRP A 24 -1.67 1.30 -1.03
CA TRP A 24 -3.05 0.85 -0.79
C TRP A 24 -4.08 1.75 -1.50
N ILE A 25 -3.78 3.04 -1.72
CA ILE A 25 -4.72 4.00 -2.32
C ILE A 25 -5.04 3.62 -3.79
N PRO A 26 -4.05 3.44 -4.69
CA PRO A 26 -4.33 2.99 -6.06
C PRO A 26 -5.08 1.66 -6.13
N VAL A 27 -4.73 0.71 -5.27
CA VAL A 27 -5.42 -0.61 -5.22
C VAL A 27 -6.88 -0.43 -4.78
N ALA A 28 -7.14 0.36 -3.73
CA ALA A 28 -8.48 0.60 -3.23
C ALA A 28 -9.35 1.35 -4.24
N LEU A 29 -8.80 2.36 -4.92
CA LEU A 29 -9.51 3.11 -5.96
C LEU A 29 -9.79 2.24 -7.20
N GLY A 30 -8.84 1.40 -7.62
CA GLY A 30 -9.04 0.43 -8.71
C GLY A 30 -10.13 -0.60 -8.38
N ASN A 31 -10.18 -1.06 -7.13
CA ASN A 31 -11.26 -1.93 -6.66
C ASN A 31 -12.60 -1.19 -6.54
N PHE A 32 -12.59 0.08 -6.13
CA PHE A 32 -13.82 0.86 -5.96
C PHE A 32 -14.48 1.21 -7.30
N VAL A 33 -13.70 1.69 -8.28
CA VAL A 33 -14.23 2.13 -9.59
C VAL A 33 -14.86 0.98 -10.38
N THR A 34 -14.45 -0.25 -10.08
CA THR A 34 -14.94 -1.44 -10.75
C THR A 34 -16.19 -2.01 -10.08
N ARG A 35 -16.68 -1.41 -8.98
CA ARG A 35 -17.89 -1.89 -8.27
C ARG A 35 -19.11 -1.43 -9.03
N GLU A 36 -19.89 -2.39 -9.50
CA GLU A 36 -21.21 -2.12 -10.07
C GLU A 36 -22.26 -2.25 -8.97
N VAL A 37 -22.99 -1.16 -8.70
CA VAL A 37 -24.20 -1.22 -7.87
C VAL A 37 -25.32 -1.74 -8.75
N VAL A 38 -25.57 -3.04 -8.70
CA VAL A 38 -26.66 -3.67 -9.45
C VAL A 38 -27.98 -3.37 -8.73
N LEU A 39 -28.81 -2.53 -9.34
CA LEU A 39 -30.20 -2.31 -8.91
C LEU A 39 -31.04 -3.56 -9.23
N GLU A 40 -32.01 -3.88 -8.38
CA GLU A 40 -32.90 -5.03 -8.61
C GLU A 40 -33.56 -4.95 -10.01
N GLY A 41 -33.41 -6.02 -10.79
CA GLY A 41 -33.96 -6.11 -12.16
C GLY A 41 -33.02 -5.69 -13.30
N MET A 42 -31.81 -5.20 -13.01
CA MET A 42 -30.80 -4.88 -14.03
C MET A 42 -29.90 -6.07 -14.34
N ILE A 43 -29.56 -6.25 -15.63
CA ILE A 43 -28.59 -7.27 -16.06
C ILE A 43 -27.20 -6.87 -15.59
N GLN A 44 -26.57 -7.71 -14.77
CA GLN A 44 -25.20 -7.52 -14.32
C GLN A 44 -24.24 -7.57 -15.51
N HIS A 45 -23.29 -6.63 -15.58
CA HIS A 45 -22.29 -6.65 -16.64
C HIS A 45 -21.37 -7.88 -16.48
N LYS A 46 -20.93 -8.45 -17.61
CA LYS A 46 -19.98 -9.55 -17.61
C LYS A 46 -18.61 -9.03 -17.17
N LYS A 47 -18.19 -9.43 -15.97
CA LYS A 47 -16.85 -9.18 -15.45
C LYS A 47 -15.78 -9.64 -16.45
N GLY A 48 -14.76 -8.83 -16.70
CA GLY A 48 -13.66 -9.15 -17.59
C GLY A 48 -12.69 -7.99 -17.81
N LEU A 49 -12.48 -7.64 -19.08
CA LEU A 49 -11.43 -6.69 -19.49
C LEU A 49 -11.76 -5.24 -19.10
N ARG A 50 -13.04 -4.90 -18.94
CA ARG A 50 -13.49 -3.55 -18.56
C ARG A 50 -12.96 -3.15 -17.20
N GLU A 51 -12.96 -4.08 -16.25
CA GLU A 51 -12.52 -3.89 -14.87
C GLU A 51 -11.01 -3.66 -14.80
N LEU A 52 -10.25 -4.39 -15.62
CA LEU A 52 -8.80 -4.20 -15.74
C LEU A 52 -8.46 -2.83 -16.32
N VAL A 53 -9.13 -2.42 -17.40
CA VAL A 53 -8.91 -1.11 -18.03
C VAL A 53 -9.31 0.02 -17.10
N ALA A 54 -10.44 -0.09 -16.41
CA ALA A 54 -10.88 0.89 -15.43
C ALA A 54 -9.88 1.01 -14.27
N GLY A 55 -9.39 -0.12 -13.76
CA GLY A 55 -8.35 -0.17 -12.73
C GLY A 55 -7.05 0.51 -13.16
N VAL A 56 -6.52 0.15 -14.34
CA VAL A 56 -5.33 0.77 -14.93
C VAL A 56 -5.51 2.28 -15.09
N SER A 57 -6.66 2.71 -15.62
CA SER A 57 -6.93 4.12 -15.90
C SER A 57 -6.95 4.94 -14.62
N VAL A 58 -7.67 4.48 -13.60
CA VAL A 58 -7.73 5.17 -12.29
C VAL A 58 -6.38 5.14 -11.59
N GLY A 59 -5.68 4.01 -11.65
CA GLY A 59 -4.32 3.89 -11.14
C GLY A 59 -3.36 4.89 -11.79
N ALA A 60 -3.39 5.01 -13.12
CA ALA A 60 -2.56 5.97 -13.86
C ALA A 60 -2.91 7.42 -13.52
N ILE A 61 -4.20 7.75 -13.35
CA ILE A 61 -4.64 9.08 -12.91
C ILE A 61 -4.13 9.38 -11.49
N GLY A 62 -4.21 8.42 -10.57
CA GLY A 62 -3.65 8.56 -9.23
C GLY A 62 -2.14 8.79 -9.24
N GLY A 63 -1.41 8.00 -10.05
CA GLY A 63 0.02 8.17 -10.26
C GLY A 63 0.39 9.50 -10.93
N ALA A 64 -0.44 10.02 -11.82
CA ALA A 64 -0.27 11.35 -12.40
C ALA A 64 -0.42 12.46 -11.34
N GLY A 65 -1.30 12.27 -10.35
CA GLY A 65 -1.39 13.15 -9.18
C GLY A 65 -0.11 13.15 -8.34
N LEU A 66 0.51 11.98 -8.13
CA LEU A 66 1.82 11.90 -7.47
C LEU A 66 2.92 12.53 -8.32
N ALA A 67 2.93 12.32 -9.64
CA ALA A 67 3.88 12.98 -10.54
C ALA A 67 3.76 14.51 -10.48
N LEU A 68 2.53 15.03 -10.42
CA LEU A 68 2.26 16.46 -10.22
C LEU A 68 2.81 16.94 -8.87
N LEU A 69 2.65 16.17 -7.80
CA LEU A 69 3.20 16.49 -6.48
C LEU A 69 4.73 16.57 -6.52
N ILE A 70 5.39 15.59 -7.13
CA ILE A 70 6.86 15.57 -7.29
C ILE A 70 7.32 16.83 -8.04
N TRP A 71 6.66 17.15 -9.15
CA TRP A 71 6.96 18.36 -9.92
C TRP A 71 6.72 19.65 -9.11
N LEU A 72 5.68 19.69 -8.28
CA LEU A 72 5.39 20.84 -7.44
C LEU A 72 6.43 21.02 -6.33
N LEU A 73 6.87 19.92 -5.71
CA LEU A 73 7.95 19.93 -4.70
C LEU A 73 9.29 20.40 -5.28
N ASP A 74 9.59 20.04 -6.53
CA ASP A 74 10.80 20.49 -7.23
C ASP A 74 10.77 21.97 -7.60
N THR A 75 9.59 22.51 -7.92
CA THR A 75 9.44 23.87 -8.43
C THR A 75 9.02 24.90 -7.39
N ARG A 76 8.44 24.48 -6.27
CA ARG A 76 7.90 25.35 -5.22
C ARG A 76 8.35 24.87 -3.85
N ASP A 77 8.72 25.82 -3.01
CA ASP A 77 8.85 25.54 -1.59
C ASP A 77 7.46 25.44 -0.96
N LEU A 78 7.03 24.20 -0.70
CA LEU A 78 5.76 23.90 -0.04
C LEU A 78 5.90 23.79 1.48
N SER A 79 7.12 23.95 2.01
CA SER A 79 7.39 23.77 3.44
C SER A 79 6.79 24.88 4.32
N ASP A 80 6.55 26.06 3.75
CA ASP A 80 5.93 27.21 4.42
C ASP A 80 4.52 26.89 4.96
N PRO A 81 3.55 26.44 4.14
CA PRO A 81 2.24 26.00 4.65
C PRO A 81 2.24 24.54 5.13
N LEU A 82 3.12 23.69 4.62
CA LEU A 82 3.14 22.24 4.85
C LEU A 82 4.54 21.77 5.20
N VAL A 83 4.93 21.93 6.47
CA VAL A 83 6.26 21.59 7.04
C VAL A 83 6.86 20.25 6.59
N ASN A 84 6.03 19.27 6.23
CA ASN A 84 6.47 17.93 5.83
C ASN A 84 6.66 17.74 4.32
N TRP A 85 6.34 18.75 3.52
CA TRP A 85 6.39 18.72 2.06
C TRP A 85 7.65 19.46 1.62
N ASN A 86 8.79 18.80 1.84
CA ASN A 86 10.13 19.33 1.62
C ASN A 86 10.99 18.38 0.79
N ASP A 87 12.27 18.73 0.62
CA ASP A 87 13.23 17.98 -0.19
C ASP A 87 13.38 16.51 0.23
N ALA A 88 13.20 16.18 1.51
CA ALA A 88 13.26 14.79 1.98
C ALA A 88 12.09 13.95 1.42
N LEU A 89 10.89 14.53 1.30
CA LEU A 89 9.77 13.87 0.64
C LEU A 89 10.02 13.71 -0.86
N LEU A 90 10.61 14.73 -1.49
CA LEU A 90 10.98 14.66 -2.90
C LEU A 90 12.01 13.56 -3.15
N GLU A 91 13.02 13.42 -2.29
CA GLU A 91 14.04 12.37 -2.36
C GLU A 91 13.41 10.97 -2.28
N VAL A 92 12.48 10.75 -1.35
CA VAL A 92 11.74 9.49 -1.24
C VAL A 92 10.88 9.20 -2.47
N LEU A 93 10.13 10.20 -2.97
CA LEU A 93 9.25 10.01 -4.12
C LEU A 93 10.02 9.84 -5.44
N SER A 94 11.24 10.40 -5.52
CA SER A 94 12.13 10.29 -6.68
C SER A 94 13.16 9.17 -6.57
N PHE A 95 13.20 8.46 -5.44
CA PHE A 95 14.19 7.42 -5.13
C PHE A 95 15.65 7.91 -5.21
N GLY A 96 15.88 9.22 -5.04
CA GLY A 96 17.19 9.85 -5.25
C GLY A 96 17.67 9.89 -6.72
N GLU A 97 16.92 9.33 -7.66
CA GLU A 97 17.25 9.23 -9.10
C GLU A 97 16.73 10.44 -9.90
N GLY A 98 15.96 11.32 -9.26
CA GLY A 98 15.48 12.59 -9.81
C GLY A 98 14.00 12.61 -10.19
N VAL A 99 13.48 13.83 -10.40
CA VAL A 99 12.05 14.14 -10.60
C VAL A 99 11.42 13.33 -11.74
N GLY A 100 12.09 13.27 -12.89
CA GLY A 100 11.58 12.56 -14.06
C GLY A 100 11.42 11.06 -13.82
N TYR A 101 12.38 10.46 -13.11
CA TYR A 101 12.31 9.04 -12.75
C TYR A 101 11.13 8.78 -11.81
N GLY A 102 11.03 9.53 -10.70
CA GLY A 102 9.93 9.40 -9.74
C GLY A 102 8.57 9.58 -10.38
N ALA A 103 8.39 10.61 -11.21
CA ALA A 103 7.13 10.88 -11.90
C ALA A 103 6.69 9.71 -12.80
N ILE A 104 7.58 9.20 -13.64
CA ILE A 104 7.29 8.07 -14.53
C ILE A 104 7.02 6.81 -13.72
N PHE A 105 7.86 6.55 -12.70
CA PHE A 105 7.71 5.40 -11.82
C PHE A 105 6.34 5.37 -11.17
N TRP A 106 5.91 6.46 -10.52
CA TRP A 106 4.63 6.48 -9.80
C TRP A 106 3.42 6.39 -10.73
N ILE A 107 3.49 6.90 -11.96
CA ILE A 107 2.44 6.67 -12.97
C ILE A 107 2.32 5.18 -13.29
N LEU A 108 3.45 4.52 -13.62
CA LEU A 108 3.46 3.11 -14.02
C LEU A 108 3.13 2.17 -12.84
N ALA A 109 3.71 2.42 -11.67
CA ALA A 109 3.45 1.67 -10.46
C ALA A 109 1.98 1.79 -10.06
N SER A 110 1.43 3.00 -10.03
CA SER A 110 0.02 3.21 -9.66
C SER A 110 -0.93 2.60 -10.70
N ALA A 111 -0.59 2.63 -11.99
CA ALA A 111 -1.34 1.93 -13.03
C ALA A 111 -1.35 0.41 -12.81
N GLY A 112 -0.20 -0.18 -12.46
CA GLY A 112 -0.09 -1.60 -12.11
C GLY A 112 -0.87 -1.97 -10.84
N LEU A 113 -0.82 -1.11 -9.81
CA LEU A 113 -1.58 -1.29 -8.58
C LEU A 113 -3.09 -1.12 -8.80
N GLY A 114 -3.50 -0.17 -9.64
CA GLY A 114 -4.87 0.01 -10.06
C GLY A 114 -5.39 -1.19 -10.85
N LEU A 115 -4.56 -1.78 -11.73
CA LEU A 115 -4.84 -3.05 -12.40
C LEU A 115 -5.08 -4.16 -11.37
N ALA A 116 -4.19 -4.30 -10.39
CA ALA A 116 -4.36 -5.30 -9.32
C ALA A 116 -5.67 -5.09 -8.56
N GLY A 117 -5.98 -3.83 -8.21
CA GLY A 117 -7.26 -3.46 -7.57
C GLY A 117 -8.48 -3.83 -8.42
N GLY A 118 -8.45 -3.55 -9.73
CA GLY A 118 -9.53 -3.94 -10.64
C GLY A 118 -9.64 -5.46 -10.84
N ALA A 119 -8.50 -6.16 -10.83
CA ALA A 119 -8.45 -7.62 -10.96
C ALA A 119 -9.06 -8.34 -9.74
N LEU A 120 -9.07 -7.72 -8.55
CA LEU A 120 -9.74 -8.28 -7.37
C LEU A 120 -11.22 -8.58 -7.65
N HIS A 121 -11.91 -7.82 -8.50
CA HIS A 121 -13.29 -8.13 -8.85
C HIS A 121 -13.50 -9.37 -9.71
N LEU A 122 -12.44 -9.83 -10.38
CA LEU A 122 -12.46 -11.08 -11.15
C LEU A 122 -12.35 -12.30 -10.22
N LEU A 123 -11.89 -12.10 -8.98
CA LEU A 123 -11.76 -13.18 -8.01
C LEU A 123 -13.14 -13.58 -7.41
N PRO A 124 -13.29 -14.85 -7.00
CA PRO A 124 -14.42 -15.28 -6.18
C PRO A 124 -14.50 -14.49 -4.88
N ALA A 125 -15.71 -14.28 -4.35
CA ALA A 125 -15.93 -13.53 -3.12
C ALA A 125 -15.13 -14.08 -1.92
N ILE A 126 -14.92 -15.39 -1.86
CA ILE A 126 -14.11 -16.06 -0.83
C ILE A 126 -12.66 -15.60 -0.91
N ALA A 127 -12.07 -15.58 -2.11
CA ALA A 127 -10.68 -15.15 -2.29
C ALA A 127 -10.51 -13.68 -1.89
N ASN A 128 -11.43 -12.79 -2.27
CA ASN A 128 -11.39 -11.39 -1.83
C ASN A 128 -11.48 -11.25 -0.31
N ARG A 129 -12.35 -12.03 0.34
CA ARG A 129 -12.50 -12.01 1.80
C ARG A 129 -11.22 -12.50 2.48
N LEU A 130 -10.59 -13.56 1.95
CA LEU A 130 -9.33 -14.07 2.46
C LEU A 130 -8.20 -13.06 2.28
N LEU A 131 -8.07 -12.45 1.10
CA LEU A 131 -7.04 -11.43 0.84
C LEU A 131 -7.18 -10.23 1.78
N LEU A 132 -8.39 -9.75 2.02
CA LEU A 132 -8.64 -8.68 2.98
C LEU A 132 -8.31 -9.12 4.41
N ALA A 133 -8.71 -10.32 4.82
CA ALA A 133 -8.42 -10.85 6.14
C ALA A 133 -6.91 -10.99 6.36
N ILE A 134 -6.17 -11.61 5.43
CA ILE A 134 -4.71 -11.77 5.49
C ILE A 134 -4.03 -10.40 5.57
N SER A 135 -4.41 -9.46 4.68
CA SER A 135 -3.83 -8.12 4.67
C SER A 135 -4.04 -7.38 5.99
N LEU A 136 -5.26 -7.46 6.54
CA LEU A 136 -5.57 -6.84 7.84
C LEU A 136 -4.84 -7.52 8.99
N THR A 137 -4.75 -8.85 8.99
CA THR A 137 -4.00 -9.60 10.01
C THR A 137 -2.53 -9.19 10.00
N ILE A 138 -1.88 -9.16 8.83
CA ILE A 138 -0.47 -8.75 8.71
C ILE A 138 -0.29 -7.32 9.23
N VAL A 139 -1.12 -6.37 8.79
CA VAL A 139 -1.01 -4.96 9.20
C VAL A 139 -1.27 -4.78 10.69
N LEU A 140 -2.29 -5.43 11.25
CA LEU A 140 -2.63 -5.34 12.67
C LEU A 140 -1.54 -5.97 13.53
N THR A 141 -1.08 -7.18 13.18
CA THR A 141 -0.02 -7.87 13.90
C THR A 141 1.28 -7.07 13.89
N ALA A 142 1.71 -6.57 12.72
CA ALA A 142 2.87 -5.69 12.63
C ALA A 142 2.67 -4.38 13.42
N SER A 143 1.46 -3.83 13.44
CA SER A 143 1.19 -2.59 14.16
C SER A 143 1.22 -2.75 15.68
N LEU A 144 0.92 -3.95 16.16
CA LEU A 144 0.86 -4.33 17.58
C LEU A 144 2.13 -4.99 18.08
N GLU A 145 3.22 -5.00 17.30
CA GLU A 145 4.49 -5.66 17.63
C GLU A 145 4.91 -5.46 19.10
N SER A 146 5.06 -4.21 19.56
CA SER A 146 5.49 -3.94 20.94
C SER A 146 4.54 -4.49 22.01
N ALA A 147 3.22 -4.45 21.75
CA ALA A 147 2.25 -5.01 22.69
C ALA A 147 2.28 -6.54 22.68
N LEU A 148 2.55 -7.15 21.53
CA LEU A 148 2.71 -8.60 21.40
C LEU A 148 4.01 -9.09 22.05
N ASP A 149 5.08 -8.29 22.01
CA ASP A 149 6.34 -8.55 22.69
C ASP A 149 6.12 -8.63 24.21
N ASP A 150 5.54 -7.57 24.80
CA ASP A 150 5.19 -7.49 26.24
C ASP A 150 4.31 -8.67 26.69
N ILE A 151 3.31 -9.05 25.88
CA ILE A 151 2.44 -10.20 26.15
C ILE A 151 3.23 -11.50 26.06
N SER A 152 4.10 -11.64 25.05
CA SER A 152 4.88 -12.86 24.85
C SER A 152 5.81 -13.15 26.02
N GLU A 153 6.46 -12.12 26.59
CA GLU A 153 7.28 -12.25 27.81
C GLU A 153 6.41 -12.69 29.00
N GLY A 154 5.24 -12.06 29.17
CA GLY A 154 4.31 -12.40 30.26
C GLY A 154 3.80 -13.84 30.23
N PHE A 155 3.63 -14.43 29.04
CA PHE A 155 3.18 -15.81 28.85
C PHE A 155 4.32 -16.81 28.55
N ARG A 156 5.58 -16.36 28.53
CA ARG A 156 6.76 -17.16 28.15
C ARG A 156 6.65 -17.76 26.75
N LEU A 157 6.12 -16.98 25.81
CA LEU A 157 5.94 -17.31 24.40
C LEU A 157 6.96 -16.58 23.49
N GLU A 158 8.11 -16.18 24.03
CA GLU A 158 9.17 -15.47 23.31
C GLU A 158 9.56 -16.18 22.00
N TRP A 159 9.61 -17.52 22.01
CA TRP A 159 9.93 -18.33 20.82
C TRP A 159 8.96 -18.11 19.65
N LEU A 160 7.69 -17.82 19.93
CA LEU A 160 6.68 -17.55 18.90
C LEU A 160 6.85 -16.12 18.37
N PHE A 161 7.15 -15.17 19.26
CA PHE A 161 7.44 -13.79 18.87
C PHE A 161 8.68 -13.74 17.96
N GLU A 162 9.77 -14.41 18.35
CA GLU A 162 11.00 -14.52 17.57
C GLU A 162 10.81 -15.25 16.23
N ALA A 163 9.82 -16.15 16.11
CA ALA A 163 9.48 -16.79 14.84
C ALA A 163 8.71 -15.85 13.89
N LEU A 164 7.91 -14.93 14.45
CA LEU A 164 7.04 -14.03 13.68
C LEU A 164 7.73 -12.72 13.31
N PHE A 165 8.59 -12.16 14.16
CA PHE A 165 9.17 -10.82 14.02
C PHE A 165 10.68 -10.83 13.83
N GLU A 166 11.20 -9.83 13.11
CA GLU A 166 12.62 -9.61 12.94
C GLU A 166 13.19 -8.71 14.05
N LYS A 167 14.48 -8.90 14.39
CA LYS A 167 15.15 -8.12 15.45
C LYS A 167 15.23 -6.61 15.17
N LYS A 168 15.06 -6.20 13.91
CA LYS A 168 15.07 -4.80 13.47
C LYS A 168 13.68 -4.16 13.48
N GLY A 169 12.64 -4.93 13.82
CA GLY A 169 11.24 -4.53 13.79
C GLY A 169 10.52 -5.02 12.53
N GLY A 170 9.21 -5.21 12.64
CA GLY A 170 8.35 -5.74 11.59
C GLY A 170 8.30 -7.27 11.53
N LEU A 171 7.29 -7.80 10.84
CA LEU A 171 7.14 -9.24 10.62
C LEU A 171 8.28 -9.76 9.73
N SER A 172 8.78 -10.95 10.05
CA SER A 172 9.62 -11.70 9.13
C SER A 172 8.79 -12.20 7.95
N VAL A 173 9.43 -12.45 6.80
CA VAL A 173 8.73 -13.04 5.64
C VAL A 173 8.07 -14.36 6.00
N GLN A 174 8.73 -15.16 6.85
CA GLN A 174 8.17 -16.43 7.34
C GLN A 174 6.96 -16.18 8.25
N GLY A 175 7.03 -15.22 9.15
CA GLY A 175 5.92 -14.81 10.02
C GLY A 175 4.71 -14.33 9.23
N ALA A 176 4.93 -13.55 8.16
CA ALA A 176 3.87 -13.10 7.26
C ALA A 176 3.22 -14.24 6.45
N ILE A 177 3.92 -15.36 6.22
CA ILE A 177 3.37 -16.55 5.53
C ILE A 177 2.60 -17.44 6.52
N ILE A 178 3.02 -17.49 7.78
CA ILE A 178 2.38 -18.29 8.82
C ILE A 178 1.00 -17.72 9.19
N LEU A 179 0.85 -16.39 9.14
CA LEU A 179 -0.39 -15.65 9.40
C LEU A 179 -1.39 -15.70 8.25
#